data_AF-A0A967INK6-F1
#
_entry.id   AF-A0A967INK6-F1
#
_cell.length_a   1.000
_cell.length_b   1.000
_cell.length_c   1.000
_cell.angle_alpha   90.00
_cell.angle_beta   90.00
_cell.angle_gamma   90.00
#
_symmetry.space_group_name_H-M   'P 1'
#
loop_
_entity.id
_entity.type
_entity.pdbx_description
1 polymer ?
#
loop_
_entity_poly.entity_id
_entity_poly.type
_entity_poly.pdbx_seq_one_letter_code
_entity_poly.pdbx_strand_id
1 'polypeptide(L)'
;MLRRSFLITASCIALVFTAASQSAWAAATEAEVKEALAEFERSNPKIKRFIESAHGYAVFPTVGKGAIGIGGAHGSGLVYEKGKLIGSTTLSQVTIGFQLGGQAYREIICFQHKESLDKFKGGNFEFDAQASGVAVTAGISFDAA
;
A
#
# COMPACT_ATOMS: atom_id res chain seq x y z
N MET A 1 -12.49 13.09 -50.72
CA MET A 1 -11.30 13.57 -49.97
C MET A 1 -11.55 13.54 -48.46
N LEU A 2 -11.98 12.40 -47.88
CA LEU A 2 -12.41 12.36 -46.47
C LEU A 2 -12.12 11.00 -45.78
N ARG A 3 -10.94 10.43 -45.99
CA ARG A 3 -10.56 9.13 -45.37
C ARG A 3 -9.12 9.08 -44.81
N ARG A 4 -8.45 10.23 -44.67
CA ARG A 4 -7.06 10.28 -44.19
C ARG A 4 -6.86 11.01 -42.86
N SER A 5 -7.82 11.82 -42.41
CA SER A 5 -7.70 12.60 -41.16
C SER A 5 -8.07 11.84 -39.88
N PHE A 6 -8.63 10.64 -39.97
CA PHE A 6 -9.01 9.85 -38.78
C PHE A 6 -7.87 8.96 -38.23
N LEU A 7 -6.81 8.76 -39.00
CA LEU A 7 -5.69 7.91 -38.63
C LEU A 7 -4.63 8.63 -37.77
N ILE A 8 -4.61 9.96 -37.78
CA ILE A 8 -3.60 10.75 -37.06
C ILE A 8 -4.05 11.04 -35.61
N THR A 9 -5.34 11.20 -35.36
CA THR A 9 -5.89 11.44 -34.01
C THR A 9 -5.84 10.20 -33.11
N ALA A 10 -5.86 8.98 -33.68
CA ALA A 10 -5.75 7.74 -32.91
C ALA A 10 -4.33 7.47 -32.36
N SER A 11 -3.30 8.05 -32.99
CA SER A 11 -1.90 7.83 -32.58
C SER A 11 -1.47 8.68 -31.37
N CYS A 12 -2.11 9.82 -31.13
CA CYS A 12 -1.77 10.68 -29.98
C CYS A 12 -2.40 10.21 -28.66
N ILE A 13 -3.52 9.49 -28.72
CA ILE A 13 -4.21 8.96 -27.52
C ILE A 13 -3.49 7.71 -26.98
N ALA A 14 -2.80 6.96 -27.83
CA ALA A 14 -2.02 5.79 -27.41
C ALA A 14 -0.73 6.16 -26.65
N LEU A 15 -0.11 7.32 -26.94
CA LEU A 15 1.17 7.71 -26.34
C LEU A 15 1.05 8.29 -24.93
N VAL A 16 -0.10 8.88 -24.58
CA VAL A 16 -0.37 9.44 -23.25
C VAL A 16 -0.70 8.35 -22.22
N PHE A 17 -1.21 7.19 -22.65
CA PHE A 17 -1.54 6.09 -21.75
C PHE A 17 -0.33 5.33 -21.21
N THR A 18 0.83 5.44 -21.87
CA THR A 18 2.06 4.73 -21.47
C THR A 18 2.81 5.36 -20.29
N ALA A 19 2.51 6.61 -19.90
CA ALA A 19 3.28 7.30 -18.86
C ALA A 19 2.78 7.07 -17.43
N ALA A 20 1.55 6.58 -17.24
CA ALA A 20 0.94 6.40 -15.91
C ALA A 20 1.03 4.96 -15.36
N SER A 21 1.70 4.04 -16.07
CA SER A 21 1.81 2.62 -15.66
C SER A 21 3.07 2.32 -14.84
N GLN A 22 3.66 3.33 -14.19
CA GLN A 22 4.79 3.11 -13.27
C GLN A 22 4.26 2.65 -11.91
N SER A 23 4.07 1.33 -11.85
CA SER A 23 4.16 0.48 -10.67
C SER A 23 3.32 0.91 -9.45
N ALA A 24 2.10 0.40 -9.37
CA ALA A 24 1.40 0.15 -8.09
C ALA A 24 2.18 -0.80 -7.13
N TRP A 25 3.42 -1.17 -7.49
CA TRP A 25 4.31 -2.13 -6.87
C TRP A 25 5.70 -1.54 -6.62
N ALA A 26 5.89 -0.21 -6.80
CA ALA A 26 7.14 0.45 -6.45
C ALA A 26 7.41 0.32 -4.95
N ALA A 27 8.68 0.39 -4.55
CA ALA A 27 9.04 0.54 -3.16
C ALA A 27 8.43 1.84 -2.62
N ALA A 28 7.80 1.77 -1.44
CA ALA A 28 7.23 2.95 -0.80
C ALA A 28 8.34 3.95 -0.45
N THR A 29 8.09 5.21 -0.76
CA THR A 29 8.99 6.32 -0.41
C THR A 29 8.54 7.02 0.88
N GLU A 30 9.47 7.66 1.57
CA GLU A 30 9.14 8.47 2.75
C GLU A 30 8.18 9.63 2.41
N ALA A 31 8.24 10.16 1.18
CA ALA A 31 7.35 11.21 0.71
C ALA A 31 5.90 10.71 0.62
N GLU A 32 5.67 9.56 -0.01
CA GLU A 32 4.35 8.92 -0.11
C GLU A 32 3.80 8.54 1.26
N VAL A 33 4.66 8.03 2.15
CA VAL A 33 4.28 7.70 3.53
C VAL A 33 3.86 8.96 4.30
N LYS A 34 4.60 10.06 4.17
CA LYS A 34 4.25 11.33 4.81
C LYS A 34 2.92 11.87 4.30
N GLU A 35 2.66 11.74 2.99
CA GLU A 35 1.37 12.11 2.41
C GLU A 35 0.23 11.22 2.95
N ALA A 36 0.44 9.91 3.01
CA ALA A 36 -0.54 8.98 3.56
C ALA A 36 -0.85 9.28 5.04
N LEU A 37 0.16 9.56 5.86
CA LEU A 37 -0.04 9.98 7.25
C LEU A 37 -0.84 11.27 7.35
N ALA A 38 -0.56 12.26 6.51
CA ALA A 38 -1.34 13.49 6.46
C ALA A 38 -2.81 13.23 6.09
N GLU A 39 -3.06 12.31 5.17
CA GLU A 39 -4.42 11.94 4.77
C GLU A 39 -5.18 11.19 5.86
N PHE A 40 -4.51 10.28 6.58
CA PHE A 40 -5.05 9.63 7.77
C PHE A 40 -5.42 10.66 8.85
N GLU A 41 -4.56 11.64 9.10
CA GLU A 41 -4.85 12.71 10.08
C GLU A 41 -6.03 13.60 9.64
N ARG A 42 -6.14 13.92 8.34
CA ARG A 42 -7.27 14.70 7.79
C ARG A 42 -8.59 13.95 7.90
N SER A 43 -8.60 12.68 7.51
CA SER A 43 -9.80 11.85 7.50
C SER A 43 -10.27 11.46 8.92
N ASN A 44 -9.34 11.26 9.84
CA ASN A 44 -9.64 10.93 11.22
C ASN A 44 -8.61 11.53 12.19
N PRO A 45 -8.83 12.73 12.75
CA PRO A 45 -7.91 13.37 13.68
C PRO A 45 -7.57 12.54 14.92
N LYS A 46 -8.40 11.55 15.28
CA LYS A 46 -8.15 10.65 16.42
C LYS A 46 -7.03 9.65 16.12
N ILE A 47 -6.77 9.32 14.85
CA ILE A 47 -5.74 8.34 14.47
C ILE A 47 -4.33 8.80 14.86
N LYS A 48 -4.10 10.12 14.84
CA LYS A 48 -2.85 10.72 15.27
C LYS A 48 -2.43 10.25 16.66
N ARG A 49 -3.38 10.23 17.60
CA ARG A 49 -3.14 9.76 18.97
C ARG A 49 -2.79 8.27 19.02
N PHE A 50 -3.40 7.46 18.16
CA PHE A 50 -3.08 6.04 18.09
C PHE A 50 -1.66 5.82 17.58
N ILE A 51 -1.27 6.51 16.51
CA ILE A 51 0.09 6.45 15.93
C ILE A 51 1.13 6.94 16.93
N GLU A 52 0.89 8.07 17.59
CA GLU A 52 1.79 8.64 18.61
C GLU A 52 1.92 7.75 19.85
N SER A 53 0.84 7.03 20.22
CA SER A 53 0.85 6.11 21.36
C SER A 53 1.50 4.76 21.07
N ALA A 54 1.68 4.42 19.78
CA ALA A 54 2.18 3.12 19.37
C ALA A 54 3.68 2.98 19.63
N HIS A 55 4.11 1.77 19.97
CA HIS A 55 5.54 1.43 20.06
C HIS A 55 6.20 1.49 18.67
N GLY A 56 5.45 1.12 17.63
CA GLY A 56 5.83 1.31 16.23
C GLY A 56 4.62 1.22 15.30
N TYR A 57 4.81 1.51 14.02
CA TYR A 57 3.76 1.43 13.01
C TYR A 57 4.34 1.12 11.63
N ALA A 58 3.55 0.46 10.79
CA ALA A 58 3.85 0.24 9.36
C ALA A 58 2.83 1.02 8.52
N VAL A 59 3.31 1.79 7.55
CA VAL A 59 2.46 2.60 6.65
C VAL A 59 2.60 2.09 5.23
N PHE A 60 1.47 1.77 4.60
CA PHE A 60 1.35 1.35 3.21
C PHE A 60 0.62 2.46 2.44
N PRO A 61 1.34 3.35 1.75
CA PRO A 61 0.74 4.50 1.08
C PRO A 61 -0.08 4.11 -0.15
N THR A 62 0.15 2.92 -0.71
CA THR A 62 -0.65 2.36 -1.79
C THR A 62 -0.69 0.84 -1.65
N VAL A 63 -1.88 0.29 -1.43
CA VAL A 63 -2.17 -1.14 -1.51
C VAL A 63 -3.13 -1.34 -2.68
N GLY A 64 -2.66 -2.01 -3.74
CA GLY A 64 -3.49 -2.40 -4.87
C GLY A 64 -4.20 -3.71 -4.57
N LYS A 65 -5.53 -3.73 -4.72
CA LYS A 65 -6.39 -4.91 -4.60
C LYS A 65 -7.06 -5.18 -5.94
N GLY A 66 -7.14 -6.44 -6.36
CA GLY A 66 -7.87 -6.83 -7.57
C GLY A 66 -8.26 -8.30 -7.57
N ALA A 67 -9.41 -8.61 -8.17
CA ALA A 67 -9.95 -9.97 -8.26
C ALA A 67 -11.04 -10.11 -9.34
N ILE A 68 -11.23 -11.33 -9.86
CA ILE A 68 -12.55 -11.81 -10.30
C ILE A 68 -12.76 -13.17 -9.62
N GLY A 69 -13.53 -13.22 -8.53
CA GLY A 69 -13.78 -14.44 -7.75
C GLY A 69 -12.70 -14.74 -6.70
N ILE A 70 -11.44 -14.95 -7.13
CA ILE A 70 -10.27 -15.04 -6.25
C ILE A 70 -9.31 -13.92 -6.65
N GLY A 71 -8.81 -13.18 -5.66
CA GLY A 71 -7.93 -12.04 -5.89
C GLY A 71 -6.85 -11.90 -4.85
N GLY A 72 -6.12 -10.81 -4.97
CA GLY A 72 -5.08 -10.45 -4.03
C GLY A 72 -5.03 -8.96 -3.76
N ALA A 73 -4.43 -8.61 -2.64
CA ALA A 73 -3.97 -7.27 -2.34
C ALA A 73 -2.45 -7.29 -2.20
N HIS A 74 -1.78 -6.27 -2.73
CA HIS A 74 -0.35 -6.11 -2.61
C HIS A 74 0.03 -4.64 -2.46
N GLY A 75 1.01 -4.34 -1.62
CA GLY A 75 1.52 -2.99 -1.45
C GLY A 75 2.85 -2.95 -0.72
N SER A 76 3.67 -1.96 -1.05
CA SER A 76 4.91 -1.66 -0.33
C SER A 76 4.63 -0.68 0.81
N GLY A 77 5.45 -0.74 1.86
CA GLY A 77 5.33 0.15 3.01
C GLY A 77 6.65 0.38 3.73
N LEU A 78 6.62 1.30 4.69
CA LEU A 78 7.75 1.61 5.58
C LEU A 78 7.36 1.37 7.03
N VAL A 79 8.31 0.90 7.83
CA VAL A 79 8.14 0.55 9.24
C VAL A 79 8.89 1.53 10.12
N TYR A 80 8.21 2.03 11.14
CA TYR A 80 8.75 2.96 12.13
C TYR A 80 8.70 2.35 13.53
N GLU A 81 9.78 2.50 14.30
CA GLU A 81 9.82 2.18 15.72
C GLU A 81 10.10 3.47 16.49
N LYS A 82 9.19 3.84 17.41
CA LYS A 82 9.26 5.10 18.17
C LYS A 82 9.47 6.32 17.27
N GLY A 83 8.80 6.36 16.13
CA GLY A 83 8.88 7.44 15.14
C GLY A 83 10.15 7.47 14.29
N LYS A 84 11.06 6.51 14.44
CA LYS A 84 12.25 6.38 13.58
C LYS A 84 12.01 5.32 12.52
N LEU A 85 12.34 5.63 11.27
CA LEU A 85 12.33 4.65 10.18
C LEU A 85 13.32 3.52 10.49
N ILE A 86 12.86 2.28 10.43
CA ILE A 86 13.68 1.08 10.70
C ILE A 86 13.77 0.12 9.52
N GLY A 87 12.95 0.28 8.48
CA GLY A 87 13.02 -0.55 7.28
C GLY A 87 11.80 -0.44 6.37
N SER A 88 11.84 -1.14 5.24
CA SER A 88 10.71 -1.36 4.34
C SER A 88 9.99 -2.67 4.66
N THR A 89 8.76 -2.80 4.19
CA THR A 89 7.93 -4.01 4.31
C THR A 89 7.00 -4.12 3.11
N THR A 90 6.47 -5.31 2.87
CA THR A 90 5.44 -5.54 1.85
C THR A 90 4.22 -6.19 2.49
N LEU A 91 3.04 -5.88 1.98
CA LEU A 91 1.77 -6.49 2.35
C LEU A 91 1.31 -7.32 1.16
N SER A 92 0.97 -8.59 1.42
CA SER A 92 0.38 -9.50 0.43
C SER A 92 -0.77 -10.26 1.08
N GLN A 93 -1.97 -10.14 0.53
CA GLN A 93 -3.16 -10.81 1.03
C GLN A 93 -3.87 -11.55 -0.10
N VAL A 94 -4.41 -12.73 0.19
CA VAL A 94 -5.33 -13.45 -0.71
C VAL A 94 -6.75 -13.08 -0.29
N THR A 95 -7.57 -12.62 -1.22
CA THR A 95 -8.98 -12.30 -0.99
C THR A 95 -9.86 -13.27 -1.80
N ILE A 96 -10.86 -13.87 -1.16
CA ILE A 96 -11.91 -14.64 -1.84
C ILE A 96 -13.16 -13.77 -1.87
N GLY A 97 -13.64 -13.36 -3.05
CA GLY A 97 -14.81 -12.49 -3.17
C GLY A 97 -15.02 -11.89 -4.56
N PHE A 98 -16.28 -11.52 -4.86
CA PHE A 98 -16.71 -10.90 -6.12
C PHE A 98 -16.45 -9.38 -6.09
N GLN A 99 -15.18 -8.96 -5.96
CA GLN A 99 -14.80 -7.56 -6.13
C GLN A 99 -14.31 -7.36 -7.57
N LEU A 100 -15.26 -7.12 -8.50
CA LEU A 100 -14.94 -6.73 -9.88
C LEU A 100 -14.34 -5.32 -9.89
N GLY A 101 -13.03 -5.22 -9.70
CA GLY A 101 -12.33 -3.94 -9.84
C GLY A 101 -10.96 -3.93 -9.17
N GLY A 102 -9.99 -3.34 -9.88
CA GLY A 102 -8.73 -2.89 -9.29
C GLY A 102 -8.99 -1.67 -8.43
N GLN A 103 -8.82 -1.77 -7.11
CA GLN A 103 -8.96 -0.68 -6.16
C GLN A 103 -7.62 -0.46 -5.46
N ALA A 104 -7.24 0.78 -5.22
CA ALA A 104 -6.10 1.12 -4.39
C ALA A 104 -6.60 1.77 -3.11
N TYR A 105 -5.97 1.46 -1.98
CA TYR A 105 -6.26 2.08 -0.69
C TYR A 105 -4.97 2.31 0.11
N ARG A 106 -5.08 3.10 1.18
CA ARG A 106 -3.99 3.32 2.14
C ARG A 106 -4.26 2.50 3.39
N GLU A 107 -3.22 1.87 3.91
CA GLU A 107 -3.30 1.10 5.16
C GLU A 107 -2.22 1.55 6.15
N ILE A 108 -2.58 1.62 7.42
CA ILE A 108 -1.64 1.78 8.53
C ILE A 108 -1.89 0.73 9.61
N ILE A 109 -0.81 0.09 10.05
CA ILE A 109 -0.83 -0.90 11.13
C ILE A 109 -0.08 -0.33 12.32
N CYS A 110 -0.79 -0.14 13.45
CA CYS A 110 -0.19 0.35 14.69
C CYS A 110 0.12 -0.79 15.66
N PHE A 111 1.34 -0.83 16.18
CA PHE A 111 1.81 -1.82 17.15
C PHE A 111 1.92 -1.19 18.54
N GLN A 112 0.94 -1.43 19.41
CA GLN A 112 0.92 -0.85 20.77
C GLN A 112 2.04 -1.40 21.66
N HIS A 113 2.50 -2.61 21.41
CA HIS A 113 3.53 -3.28 22.21
C HIS A 113 4.72 -3.68 21.33
N LYS A 114 5.90 -3.65 21.94
CA LYS A 114 7.14 -4.14 21.33
C LYS A 114 7.01 -5.56 20.79
N GLU A 115 6.33 -6.43 21.53
CA GLU A 115 6.12 -7.83 21.11
C GLU A 115 5.35 -7.93 19.79
N SER A 116 4.31 -7.10 19.57
CA SER A 116 3.56 -7.07 18.32
C SER A 116 4.43 -6.62 17.14
N LEU A 117 5.25 -5.58 17.36
CA LEU A 117 6.20 -5.12 16.35
C LEU A 117 7.28 -6.17 16.07
N ASP A 118 7.81 -6.84 17.10
CA ASP A 118 8.82 -7.87 16.96
C ASP A 118 8.27 -9.11 16.25
N LYS A 119 7.01 -9.50 16.50
CA LYS A 119 6.32 -10.55 15.74
C LYS A 119 6.10 -10.16 14.28
N PHE A 120 5.69 -8.92 14.03
CA PHE A 120 5.55 -8.39 12.67
C PHE A 120 6.89 -8.43 11.93
N LYS A 121 7.98 -7.95 12.57
CA LYS A 121 9.33 -8.06 12.01
C LYS A 121 9.72 -9.51 11.79
N GLY A 122 9.51 -10.41 12.76
CA GLY A 122 9.87 -11.82 12.65
C GLY A 122 9.11 -12.59 11.57
N GLY A 123 7.87 -12.19 11.25
CA GLY A 123 7.09 -12.76 10.15
C GLY A 123 7.39 -12.14 8.78
N ASN A 124 7.77 -10.85 8.74
CA ASN A 124 7.93 -10.05 7.52
C ASN A 124 9.39 -9.70 7.16
N PHE A 125 10.39 -10.11 7.94
CA PHE A 125 11.80 -9.98 7.57
C PHE A 125 12.17 -11.10 6.59
N GLU A 126 11.70 -10.98 5.35
CA GLU A 126 12.35 -11.70 4.27
C GLU A 126 13.71 -11.05 4.00
N PHE A 127 14.73 -11.77 4.46
CA PHE A 127 16.03 -11.77 3.82
C PHE A 127 15.85 -11.88 2.31
N ASP A 128 16.67 -11.11 1.59
CA ASP A 128 16.93 -11.22 0.16
C ASP A 128 16.76 -12.68 -0.34
N ALA A 129 15.97 -12.85 -1.40
CA ALA A 129 15.50 -14.11 -1.99
C ALA A 129 14.27 -14.81 -1.33
N GLN A 130 13.10 -14.51 -1.93
CA GLN A 130 12.04 -15.49 -2.25
C GLN A 130 10.84 -15.65 -1.29
N ALA A 131 9.90 -14.71 -1.44
CA ALA A 131 8.43 -14.86 -1.34
C ALA A 131 7.77 -15.07 0.05
N SER A 132 7.36 -13.97 0.67
CA SER A 132 6.57 -13.96 1.90
C SER A 132 5.15 -13.47 1.67
N GLY A 133 4.21 -14.38 1.90
CA GLY A 133 2.82 -14.07 2.19
C GLY A 133 2.61 -14.13 3.70
N VAL A 134 2.15 -13.04 4.31
CA VAL A 134 1.79 -13.03 5.73
C VAL A 134 0.37 -12.56 5.93
N ALA A 135 -0.48 -13.53 6.26
CA ALA A 135 -1.73 -13.34 7.00
C ALA A 135 -1.41 -13.37 8.50
N VAL A 136 -0.88 -12.26 9.04
CA VAL A 136 -0.84 -12.04 10.49
C VAL A 136 -1.16 -10.57 10.78
N THR A 137 -2.44 -10.30 11.01
CA THR A 137 -2.92 -9.02 11.56
C THR A 137 -2.55 -8.96 13.04
N ALA A 138 -1.32 -8.54 13.35
CA ALA A 138 -0.82 -8.35 14.72
C ALA A 138 -1.10 -6.94 15.28
N GLY A 139 -2.11 -6.24 14.76
CA GLY A 139 -2.43 -4.86 15.15
C GLY A 139 -3.83 -4.42 14.71
N ILE A 140 -4.19 -3.17 15.04
CA ILE A 140 -5.41 -2.54 14.53
C ILE A 140 -5.05 -1.89 13.18
N SER A 141 -5.73 -2.31 12.12
CA SER A 141 -5.63 -1.70 10.78
C SER A 141 -6.71 -0.62 10.62
N PHE A 142 -6.34 0.49 9.97
CA PHE A 142 -7.28 1.51 9.52
C PHE A 142 -7.10 1.73 8.02
N ASP A 143 -8.22 1.75 7.29
CA ASP A 143 -8.25 1.94 5.84
C ASP A 143 -8.74 3.36 5.51
N ALA A 144 -8.10 4.01 4.54
CA ALA A 144 -8.58 5.24 3.91
C ALA A 144 -8.63 5.06 2.39
N ALA A 145 -9.77 5.45 1.79
CA ALA A 145 -9.98 5.48 0.34
C ALA A 145 -9.27 6.69 -0.30
#